data_AF-A0A838SK56-F1
#
_entry.id   AF-A0A838SK56-F1
#
_cell.length_a   1.000
_cell.length_b   1.000
_cell.length_c   1.000
_cell.angle_alpha   90.00
_cell.angle_beta   90.00
_cell.angle_gamma   90.00
#
_symmetry.space_group_name_H-M   'P 1'
#
loop_
_entity.id
_entity.type
_entity.pdbx_description
1 polymer ?
#
loop_
_entity_poly.entity_id
_entity_poly.type
_entity_poly.pdbx_seq_one_letter_code
_entity_poly.pdbx_strand_id
1 'polypeptide(L)'
;MKSLRLDPQLEARLQQAAAVRGESLSEFIRRAAADRADATLTAVPATDFDDVLGVIRGGGGRARRTGAAFAEALAERTSRT
;
A
#
# COMPACT_ATOMS: atom_id res chain seq x y z
N MET A 1 7.27 -25.54 -2.35
CA MET A 1 6.06 -25.13 -3.10
C MET A 1 4.84 -25.70 -2.39
N LYS A 2 3.81 -24.89 -2.11
CA LYS A 2 2.51 -25.39 -1.66
C LYS A 2 1.70 -25.82 -2.89
N SER A 3 1.00 -26.94 -2.80
CA SER A 3 0.09 -27.41 -3.86
C SER A 3 -1.32 -26.92 -3.54
N LEU A 4 -2.00 -26.35 -4.53
CA LEU A 4 -3.38 -25.90 -4.44
C LEU A 4 -4.17 -26.66 -5.51
N ARG A 5 -5.31 -27.22 -5.13
CA ARG A 5 -6.24 -27.79 -6.10
C ARG A 5 -7.08 -26.68 -6.69
N LEU A 6 -7.04 -26.56 -8.00
CA LEU A 6 -7.89 -25.65 -8.75
C LEU A 6 -9.05 -26.43 -9.33
N ASP A 7 -10.20 -25.78 -9.41
CA ASP A 7 -11.28 -26.26 -10.24
C ASP A 7 -10.79 -26.37 -11.71
N PRO A 8 -11.11 -27.45 -12.45
CA PRO A 8 -10.62 -27.62 -13.82
C PRO A 8 -10.96 -26.47 -14.78
N GLN A 9 -12.11 -25.82 -14.60
CA GLN A 9 -12.46 -24.67 -15.45
C GLN A 9 -11.59 -23.46 -15.14
N LEU A 10 -11.28 -23.23 -13.86
CA LEU A 10 -10.35 -22.19 -13.44
C LEU A 10 -8.94 -22.46 -13.97
N GLU A 11 -8.46 -23.71 -13.89
CA GLU A 11 -7.14 -24.08 -14.40
C GLU A 11 -7.02 -23.80 -15.91
N ALA A 12 -8.02 -24.20 -16.71
CA ALA A 12 -8.03 -23.93 -18.15
C ALA A 12 -7.97 -22.42 -18.47
N ARG A 13 -8.74 -21.60 -17.74
CA ARG A 13 -8.74 -20.14 -17.92
C ARG A 13 -7.39 -19.51 -17.55
N LEU A 14 -6.75 -19.99 -16.49
CA LEU A 14 -5.43 -19.52 -16.06
C LEU A 14 -4.35 -19.91 -17.08
N GLN A 15 -4.41 -21.13 -17.63
CA GLN A 15 -3.51 -21.57 -18.70
C GLN A 15 -3.64 -20.69 -19.95
N GLN A 16 -4.87 -20.39 -20.36
CA GLN A 16 -5.11 -19.49 -21.49
C GLN A 16 -4.59 -18.08 -21.22
N ALA A 17 -4.82 -17.54 -20.02
CA ALA A 17 -4.35 -16.21 -19.64
C ALA A 17 -2.82 -16.12 -19.59
N ALA A 18 -2.15 -17.15 -19.07
CA ALA A 18 -0.69 -17.25 -19.06
C ALA A 18 -0.12 -17.31 -20.49
N ALA A 19 -0.74 -18.10 -21.36
CA ALA A 19 -0.35 -18.19 -22.77
C ALA A 19 -0.48 -16.85 -23.50
N VAL A 20 -1.58 -16.10 -23.28
CA VAL A 20 -1.78 -14.75 -23.85
C VAL A 20 -0.69 -13.77 -23.39
N ARG A 21 -0.20 -13.90 -22.16
CA ARG A 21 0.88 -13.07 -21.61
C ARG A 21 2.29 -13.56 -21.95
N GLY A 22 2.42 -14.76 -22.56
CA GLY A 22 3.71 -15.35 -22.91
C GLY A 22 4.55 -15.78 -21.69
N GLU A 23 3.91 -16.07 -20.55
CA GLU A 23 4.57 -16.49 -19.32
C GLU A 23 4.11 -17.90 -18.87
N SER A 24 4.88 -18.54 -17.99
CA SER A 24 4.49 -19.84 -17.45
C SER A 24 3.28 -19.72 -16.52
N LEU A 25 2.45 -20.77 -16.42
CA LEU A 25 1.29 -20.80 -15.52
C LEU A 25 1.66 -20.47 -14.07
N SER A 26 2.76 -21.04 -13.58
CA SER A 26 3.23 -20.79 -12.21
C SER A 26 3.61 -19.32 -11.99
N GLU A 27 4.23 -18.68 -12.99
CA GLU A 27 4.62 -17.27 -12.88
C GLU A 27 3.41 -16.34 -12.98
N PHE A 28 2.48 -16.64 -13.89
CA PHE A 28 1.19 -15.97 -13.98
C PHE A 28 0.46 -15.98 -12.63
N ILE A 29 0.34 -17.17 -12.02
CA ILE A 29 -0.34 -17.33 -10.72
C ILE A 29 0.43 -16.61 -9.61
N ARG A 30 1.76 -16.70 -9.58
CA ARG A 30 2.59 -16.01 -8.59
C ARG A 30 2.33 -14.51 -8.62
N ARG A 31 2.38 -13.91 -9.81
CA ARG A 31 2.17 -12.49 -10.00
C ARG A 31 0.76 -12.05 -9.64
N ALA A 32 -0.24 -12.78 -10.11
CA ALA A 32 -1.64 -12.50 -9.77
C ALA A 32 -1.89 -12.58 -8.25
N ALA A 33 -1.28 -13.55 -7.56
CA ALA A 33 -1.39 -13.69 -6.12
C ALA A 33 -0.70 -12.54 -5.37
N ALA A 34 0.49 -12.11 -5.81
CA ALA A 34 1.19 -10.97 -5.25
C ALA A 34 0.39 -9.68 -5.43
N ASP A 35 -0.03 -9.38 -6.66
CA ASP A 35 -0.82 -8.18 -6.99
C ASP A 35 -2.11 -8.13 -6.16
N ARG A 36 -2.80 -9.27 -6.01
CA ARG A 36 -4.02 -9.35 -5.21
C ARG A 36 -3.75 -9.19 -3.72
N ALA A 37 -2.67 -9.76 -3.20
CA ALA A 37 -2.28 -9.62 -1.80
C ALA A 37 -1.93 -8.16 -1.49
N ASP A 38 -1.10 -7.52 -2.30
CA ASP A 38 -0.71 -6.13 -2.13
C ASP A 38 -1.91 -5.19 -2.18
N ALA A 39 -2.81 -5.38 -3.16
CA ALA A 39 -4.04 -4.62 -3.26
C ALA A 39 -4.94 -4.83 -2.04
N THR A 40 -5.03 -6.06 -1.52
CA THR A 40 -5.84 -6.37 -0.34
C THR A 40 -5.25 -5.74 0.92
N LEU A 41 -3.94 -5.87 1.13
CA LEU A 41 -3.24 -5.33 2.30
C LEU A 41 -3.19 -3.80 2.30
N THR A 42 -3.11 -3.18 1.12
CA THR A 42 -3.15 -1.71 0.98
C THR A 42 -4.57 -1.15 1.08
N ALA A 43 -5.59 -1.95 0.73
CA ALA A 43 -6.99 -1.57 0.86
C ALA A 43 -7.56 -1.76 2.27
N VAL A 44 -6.85 -2.45 3.18
CA VAL A 44 -7.16 -2.36 4.61
C VAL A 44 -6.85 -0.93 5.01
N PRO A 45 -7.85 -0.12 5.42
CA PRO A 45 -7.57 1.21 5.93
C PRO A 45 -6.61 1.02 7.08
N ALA A 46 -5.53 1.77 7.09
CA ALA A 46 -4.83 2.05 8.33
C ALA A 46 -5.85 2.77 9.22
N THR A 47 -6.65 2.00 9.95
CA THR A 47 -7.76 2.48 10.80
C THR A 47 -7.28 3.40 11.92
N ASP A 48 -5.97 3.59 12.04
CA ASP A 48 -5.32 4.48 12.99
C ASP A 48 -4.94 5.86 12.40
N PHE A 49 -5.18 6.12 11.10
CA PHE A 49 -4.80 7.40 10.46
C PHE A 49 -5.85 8.01 9.52
N ASP A 50 -7.04 7.44 9.40
CA ASP A 50 -8.12 8.01 8.57
C ASP A 50 -8.56 9.42 9.04
N ASP A 51 -8.37 9.71 10.32
CA ASP A 51 -8.54 11.00 10.97
C ASP A 51 -7.40 12.00 10.69
N VAL A 52 -6.27 11.55 10.12
CA VAL A 52 -5.11 12.39 9.75
C VAL A 52 -5.01 12.61 8.24
N LEU A 53 -5.47 11.66 7.42
CA LEU A 53 -5.32 11.66 5.97
C LEU A 53 -6.19 12.69 5.21
N GLY A 54 -7.09 13.39 5.92
CA GLY A 54 -7.88 14.50 5.34
C GLY A 54 -7.19 15.87 5.32
N VAL A 55 -6.02 16.05 5.97
CA VAL A 55 -5.50 17.40 6.27
C VAL A 55 -4.34 17.86 5.39
N ILE A 56 -3.66 16.99 4.63
CA ILE A 56 -2.46 17.40 3.88
C ILE A 56 -2.61 17.17 2.37
N ARG A 57 -3.27 18.12 1.69
CA ARG A 57 -2.88 18.46 0.30
C ARG A 57 -1.69 19.41 0.34
N GLY A 58 -0.51 18.85 0.56
CA GLY A 58 0.76 19.57 0.51
C GLY A 58 1.63 19.03 -0.60
N GLY A 59 1.49 19.59 -1.81
CA GLY A 59 2.49 19.43 -2.85
C GLY A 59 3.88 19.78 -2.31
N GLY A 60 4.88 18.99 -2.70
CA GLY A 60 6.24 19.11 -2.20
C GLY A 60 6.77 20.55 -2.26
N GLY A 61 7.50 20.97 -1.21
CA GLY A 61 8.38 22.12 -1.36
C GLY A 61 8.91 22.85 -0.12
N ARG A 62 8.29 22.83 1.07
CA ARG A 62 8.72 23.75 2.14
C ARG A 62 8.72 23.19 3.57
N ALA A 63 9.26 21.99 3.74
CA ALA A 63 9.63 21.43 5.05
C ALA A 63 10.91 22.06 5.65
N ARG A 64 11.04 23.39 5.65
CA ARG A 64 12.23 24.08 6.21
C ARG A 64 11.92 25.15 7.27
N ARG A 65 10.64 25.41 7.59
CA ARG A 65 10.26 26.40 8.62
C ARG A 65 9.42 25.86 9.78
N THR A 66 9.00 24.60 9.73
CA THR A 66 8.15 23.99 10.77
C THR A 66 8.93 23.71 12.06
N GLY A 67 10.22 23.37 11.96
CA GLY A 67 11.05 23.13 13.15
C GLY A 67 11.26 24.37 14.03
N ALA A 68 11.44 25.55 13.42
CA ALA A 68 11.62 26.81 14.16
C ALA A 68 10.34 27.23 14.89
N ALA A 69 9.20 27.18 14.20
CA ALA A 69 7.90 27.49 14.82
C ALA A 69 7.53 26.49 15.93
N PHE A 70 7.90 25.20 15.77
CA PHE A 70 7.70 24.19 16.81
C PHE A 70 8.60 24.44 18.04
N ALA A 71 9.86 24.82 17.83
CA ALA A 71 10.79 25.14 18.91
C ALA A 71 10.35 26.39 19.69
N GLU A 72 9.83 27.40 19.00
CA GLU A 72 9.32 28.64 19.60
C GLU A 72 8.07 28.38 20.46
N ALA A 73 7.11 27.60 19.94
CA ALA A 73 5.92 27.20 20.69
C ALA A 73 6.23 26.32 21.91
N LEU A 74 7.30 25.51 21.85
CA LEU A 74 7.74 24.70 22.97
C LEU A 74 8.40 25.56 24.06
N ALA A 75 9.21 26.54 23.68
CA ALA A 75 9.85 27.47 24.61
C ALA A 75 8.82 28.35 25.37
N GLU A 76 7.78 28.83 24.70
CA GLU A 76 6.70 29.59 25.34
C GLU A 76 5.93 28.77 26.37
N ARG A 77 5.79 27.46 26.15
CA ARG A 77 5.06 26.57 27.08
C ARG A 77 5.85 26.28 28.34
N THR A 78 7.18 26.11 28.23
CA THR A 78 8.07 25.90 29.38
C THR A 78 8.20 27.17 30.22
N SER A 79 8.10 28.36 29.62
CA SER A 79 8.12 29.64 30.32
C SER A 79 6.85 29.96 31.14
N ARG A 80 5.74 29.22 30.91
CA ARG A 80 4.45 29.42 31.62
C ARG A 80 4.25 28.47 32.81
N THR A 81 5.26 27.67 33.14
CA THR A 81 5.28 26.79 34.32
C THR A 81 6.29 27.31 35.32
#